data_AF-A0A1F8U2D7-F1
#
_entry.id   AF-A0A1F8U2D7-F1
#
_cell.length_a   1.000
_cell.length_b   1.000
_cell.length_c   1.000
_cell.angle_alpha   90.00
_cell.angle_beta   90.00
_cell.angle_gamma   90.00
#
_symmetry.space_group_name_H-M   'P 1'
#
loop_
_entity.id
_entity.type
_entity.pdbx_description
1 polymer ?
#
loop_
_entity_poly.entity_id
_entity_poly.type
_entity_poly.pdbx_seq_one_letter_code
_entity_poly.pdbx_strand_id
1 'polypeptide(L)' 'MNKYQYDHNYNAEMLVSPEFKIPVMPKEFELATAYVPYQVMNKIYEPMKALMKGTIFPELYRPYVKKKHDR' A
#
# COMPACT_ATOMS: atom_id res chain seq x y z
N MET A 1 4.66 -25.13 16.04
CA MET A 1 4.49 -24.35 14.80
C MET A 1 2.98 -24.21 14.58
N ASN A 2 2.37 -23.18 15.14
CA ASN A 2 0.91 -23.04 15.19
C ASN A 2 0.40 -22.61 13.81
N LYS A 3 -0.31 -23.50 13.14
CA LYS A 3 -1.05 -23.18 11.93
C LYS A 3 -2.28 -22.40 12.36
N TYR A 4 -2.30 -21.09 12.10
CA TYR A 4 -3.50 -20.28 12.25
C TYR A 4 -4.56 -20.86 11.32
N GLN A 5 -5.48 -21.65 11.88
CA GLN A 5 -6.61 -22.19 11.16
C GLN A 5 -7.66 -21.09 11.13
N TYR A 6 -7.66 -20.31 10.05
CA TYR A 6 -8.69 -19.29 9.82
C TYR A 6 -10.03 -20.00 9.60
N ASP A 7 -10.93 -19.84 10.57
CA ASP A 7 -12.33 -20.25 10.45
C ASP A 7 -12.93 -19.52 9.24
N HIS A 8 -13.37 -20.28 8.24
CA HIS A 8 -13.82 -19.77 6.94
C HIS A 8 -15.20 -19.06 7.00
N ASN A 9 -15.79 -18.94 8.19
CA ASN A 9 -17.21 -18.58 8.35
C ASN A 9 -17.47 -17.09 8.65
N TYR A 10 -16.47 -16.22 8.55
CA TYR A 10 -16.69 -14.77 8.70
C TYR A 10 -17.04 -14.12 7.36
N ASN A 11 -18.34 -13.89 7.13
CA ASN A 11 -18.80 -13.07 6.01
C ASN A 11 -18.36 -11.62 6.25
N ALA A 12 -17.50 -11.09 5.38
CA ALA A 12 -16.97 -9.72 5.48
C ALA A 12 -18.07 -8.64 5.56
N GLU A 13 -19.27 -8.95 5.05
CA GLU A 13 -20.48 -8.12 5.11
C GLU A 13 -20.95 -7.85 6.55
N MET A 14 -20.64 -8.72 7.51
CA MET A 14 -20.99 -8.52 8.93
C MET A 14 -20.12 -7.49 9.64
N LEU A 15 -18.98 -7.11 9.04
CA LEU A 15 -18.01 -6.16 9.63
C LEU A 15 -18.17 -4.73 9.10
N VAL A 16 -19.13 -4.52 8.19
CA VAL A 16 -19.40 -3.22 7.57
C VAL A 16 -20.82 -2.76 7.91
N SER A 17 -21.02 -1.44 7.95
CA SER A 17 -22.36 -0.86 8.07
C SER A 17 -23.26 -1.38 6.93
N PRO A 18 -24.55 -1.67 7.14
CA PRO A 18 -25.47 -2.10 6.07
C PRO A 18 -25.51 -1.15 4.85
N GLU A 19 -25.23 0.13 5.09
CA GLU A 19 -25.22 1.18 4.07
C GLU A 19 -23.92 1.19 3.23
N PHE A 20 -22.86 0.51 3.71
CA PHE A 20 -21.54 0.54 3.10
C PHE A 20 -21.42 -0.53 2.00
N LYS A 21 -21.40 -0.09 0.74
CA LYS A 21 -21.13 -0.96 -0.41
C LYS A 21 -19.64 -1.28 -0.47
N ILE A 22 -19.28 -2.54 -0.26
CA ILE A 22 -17.90 -3.02 -0.42
C ILE A 22 -17.46 -2.72 -1.87
N PRO A 23 -16.38 -1.95 -2.08
CA PRO A 23 -15.91 -1.67 -3.43
C PRO A 23 -15.45 -2.98 -4.09
N VAL A 24 -15.93 -3.22 -5.31
CA VAL A 24 -15.50 -4.36 -6.11
C VAL A 24 -14.06 -4.14 -6.57
N MET A 25 -13.17 -5.07 -6.23
CA MET A 25 -11.79 -5.03 -6.71
C MET A 25 -11.79 -5.16 -8.25
N PRO A 26 -11.07 -4.28 -8.98
CA PRO A 26 -11.00 -4.36 -10.43
C PRO A 26 -10.35 -5.69 -10.86
N LYS A 27 -10.72 -6.20 -12.05
CA LYS A 27 -10.22 -7.48 -12.57
C LYS A 27 -8.68 -7.57 -12.64
N GLU A 28 -8.04 -6.43 -12.88
CA GLU A 28 -6.58 -6.27 -12.94
C GLU A 28 -6.04 -5.59 -11.67
N PHE A 29 -6.36 -6.14 -10.51
CA PHE A 29 -5.80 -5.62 -9.26
C PHE A 29 -4.34 -6.05 -9.12
N GLU A 30 -3.50 -5.13 -8.66
CA GLU A 30 -2.13 -5.43 -8.27
C GLU A 30 -2.10 -5.75 -6.76
N LEU A 31 -1.32 -6.75 -6.36
CA LEU A 31 -1.11 -7.05 -4.94
C LEU A 31 -0.43 -5.85 -4.27
N ALA A 32 -0.92 -5.48 -3.09
CA ALA A 32 -0.26 -4.47 -2.27
C ALA A 32 1.16 -4.92 -1.93
N THR A 33 2.16 -4.08 -2.18
CA THR A 33 3.53 -4.36 -1.74
C THR A 33 3.65 -4.06 -0.25
N ALA A 34 3.88 -5.09 0.57
CA ALA A 34 4.05 -4.96 2.02
C ALA A 34 5.50 -4.68 2.47
N TYR A 35 6.44 -4.64 1.54
CA TYR A 35 7.86 -4.47 1.86
C TYR A 35 8.23 -3.00 2.04
N VAL A 36 8.86 -2.70 3.18
CA VAL A 36 9.44 -1.38 3.49
C VAL A 36 10.98 -1.51 3.47
N PRO A 37 11.68 -0.79 2.58
CA PRO A 37 13.15 -0.80 2.53
C PRO A 37 13.82 -0.33 3.82
N TYR A 38 15.02 -0.86 4.10
CA TYR A 38 15.87 -0.39 5.21
C TYR A 38 16.32 1.05 5.00
N GLN A 39 16.22 1.86 6.05
CA GLN A 39 16.52 3.29 6.03
C GLN A 39 17.98 3.53 6.44
N VAL A 40 18.80 4.09 5.55
CA VAL A 40 20.25 4.28 5.79
C VAL A 40 20.56 5.76 6.03
N MET A 41 20.91 6.09 7.27
CA MET A 41 21.04 7.49 7.72
C MET A 41 22.14 8.30 7.01
N ASN A 42 23.19 7.65 6.48
CA ASN A 42 24.29 8.36 5.82
C ASN A 42 23.96 8.85 4.39
N LYS A 43 22.77 8.55 3.88
CA LYS A 43 22.34 8.87 2.51
C LYS A 43 20.91 9.40 2.50
N ILE A 44 20.73 10.61 3.01
CA ILE A 44 19.41 11.28 3.06
C ILE A 44 19.31 12.44 2.07
N TYR A 45 18.08 12.83 1.75
CA TYR A 45 17.81 14.09 1.05
C TYR A 45 18.02 15.30 1.97
N GLU A 46 18.41 16.42 1.36
CA GLU A 46 18.40 17.74 2.00
C GLU A 46 16.95 18.15 2.36
N PRO A 47 16.72 18.91 3.45
CA PRO A 47 15.38 19.14 4.01
C PRO A 47 14.31 19.58 3.02
N MET A 48 14.62 20.53 2.12
CA MET A 48 13.64 21.02 1.16
C MET A 48 13.22 19.91 0.18
N LYS A 49 14.18 19.14 -0.31
CA LYS A 49 13.92 17.99 -1.18
C LYS A 49 13.16 16.89 -0.46
N ALA A 50 13.49 16.60 0.79
CA ALA A 50 12.79 15.61 1.59
C ALA A 50 11.31 15.96 1.77
N LEU A 51 11.02 17.23 2.08
CA LEU A 51 9.65 17.74 2.18
C LEU A 51 8.86 17.53 0.89
N MET A 52 9.46 17.90 -0.26
CA MET A 52 8.82 17.70 -1.57
C MET A 52 8.59 16.22 -1.91
N LYS A 53 9.45 15.32 -1.41
CA LYS A 53 9.38 13.88 -1.67
C LYS A 53 8.49 13.13 -0.68
N GLY A 54 8.16 13.73 0.46
CA GLY A 54 7.42 13.10 1.56
C GLY A 54 8.25 12.09 2.37
N THR A 55 9.58 12.09 2.20
CA THR A 55 10.51 11.21 2.92
C THR A 55 11.93 11.80 2.85
N ILE A 56 12.72 11.65 3.92
CA ILE A 56 14.16 11.97 3.90
C ILE A 56 14.99 10.86 3.24
N PHE A 57 14.45 9.64 3.17
CA PHE A 57 15.16 8.45 2.71
C PHE A 57 14.89 8.18 1.23
N PRO A 58 15.92 8.23 0.35
CA PRO A 58 15.78 8.00 -1.08
C PRO A 58 15.16 6.64 -1.43
N GLU A 59 15.51 5.59 -0.69
CA GLU A 59 15.01 4.22 -0.84
C GLU A 59 13.50 4.09 -0.62
N LEU A 60 12.89 5.00 0.13
CA LEU A 60 11.45 5.03 0.34
C LEU A 60 10.71 5.82 -0.74
N TYR A 61 11.42 6.62 -1.54
CA TYR A 61 10.77 7.45 -2.56
C TYR A 61 10.36 6.62 -3.78
N ARG A 62 9.09 6.21 -3.80
CA ARG A 62 8.47 5.43 -4.90
C ARG A 62 7.19 6.12 -5.38
N PRO A 63 7.29 7.15 -6.24
CA PRO A 63 6.10 7.81 -6.77
C PRO A 63 5.29 6.87 -7.67
N TYR A 64 3.96 6.98 -7.63
CA TYR A 64 3.10 6.24 -8.54
C TYR A 64 3.30 6.72 -9.97
N VAL A 65 3.63 5.79 -10.87
CA VAL A 65 3.75 6.07 -12.30
C VAL A 65 2.34 6.21 -12.87
N LYS A 66 2.03 7.34 -13.52
CA LYS A 66 0.79 7.48 -14.28
C LYS A 66 0.83 6.49 -15.45
N LYS A 67 -0.04 5.47 -15.43
CA LYS A 67 -0.25 4.62 -16.61
C LYS A 67 -0.78 5.51 -17.73
N LYS A 68 -0.18 5.44 -18.93
CA LYS A 68 -0.79 6.06 -20.12
C LYS A 68 -2.08 5.30 -20.39
N HIS A 69 -3.21 5.98 -20.28
CA HIS A 69 -4.44 5.46 -20.87
C HIS A 69 -4.28 5.63 -22.38
N ASP A 70 -3.97 4.55 -23.08
CA ASP A 70 -4.14 4.50 -24.52
C ASP A 70 -5.64 4.69 -24.79
N ARG A 71 -5.97 5.83 -25.39
CA ARG A 71 -7.32 6.24 -25.76
C ARG A 71 -7.72 5.63 -27.09
#